data_AF-Q7W3D2-F1
#
_entry.id   AF-Q7W3D2-F1
#
_cell.length_a   1.000
_cell.length_b   1.000
_cell.length_c   1.000
_cell.angle_alpha   90.00
_cell.angle_beta   90.00
_cell.angle_gamma   90.00
#
_symmetry.space_group_name_H-M   'P 1'
#
loop_
_entity.id
_entity.type
_entity.pdbx_description
1 polymer ?
#
loop_
_entity_poly.entity_id
_entity_poly.type
_entity_poly.pdbx_seq_one_letter_code
_entity_poly.pdbx_strand_id
1 'polypeptide(L)'
;MRGARLRCALLCSDWIVSCRLLGVPRYPDSQDLVMSNEQEHIEEHVSPIKTPKQLITTVVLAFVVPIIIIMLVNVVTSGTKVGAGSDTLGEEAVAKRIAPVAGFELVDANAPKVHKTGEQVFTAVCTACHTAGVAGAPKMGDNAAWAPFIKAGYDAMLNVALHGKGGMPAKGGNPALSDYEVARAVVYMANQSGGSLPEPAAPAEEGAKPAEAAAPAAAAAPAPAPAAPAAAAPAPAAAAAAAPAAPAEQQAAVNPAGEKLYKATCFACHATGVANAPKFGDKAAWAPYIQTGMDAMLKVAMQGKGAMPPKGGAATASEDDIRAAIEYMVNAAK
;
A
#
# COMPACT_ATOMS: atom_id res chain seq x y z
N MET A 1 -3.62 -44.27 -6.46
CA MET A 1 -3.97 -44.33 -5.03
C MET A 1 -3.42 -45.62 -4.40
N ARG A 2 -2.14 -45.63 -4.01
CA ARG A 2 -1.50 -46.67 -3.17
C ARG A 2 -0.35 -46.00 -2.42
N GLY A 3 -0.61 -45.53 -1.20
CA GLY A 3 0.41 -44.75 -0.46
C GLY A 3 0.01 -44.30 0.95
N ALA A 4 -1.07 -44.83 1.54
CA ALA A 4 -1.58 -44.36 2.83
C ALA A 4 -1.80 -45.48 3.87
N ARG A 5 -1.09 -46.62 3.76
CA ARG A 5 -1.19 -47.73 4.72
C ARG A 5 0.10 -48.14 5.41
N LEU A 6 1.20 -47.38 5.28
CA LEU A 6 2.49 -47.75 5.86
C LEU A 6 2.99 -46.87 7.02
N ARG A 7 2.20 -45.92 7.52
CA ARG A 7 2.63 -45.01 8.61
C ARG A 7 1.94 -45.22 9.97
N CYS A 8 1.02 -46.18 10.10
CA CYS A 8 0.36 -46.47 11.39
C CYS A 8 0.99 -47.62 12.20
N ALA A 9 1.95 -48.37 11.63
CA ALA A 9 2.48 -49.58 12.28
C ALA A 9 3.79 -49.39 13.06
N LEU A 10 4.42 -48.20 13.04
CA LEU A 10 5.70 -47.96 13.72
C LEU A 10 5.59 -47.15 15.03
N LEU A 11 4.41 -46.66 15.42
CA LEU A 11 4.25 -45.89 16.67
C LEU A 11 3.66 -46.68 17.85
N CYS A 12 3.30 -47.96 17.67
CA CYS A 12 2.78 -48.80 18.77
C CYS A 12 3.83 -49.71 19.44
N SER A 13 5.00 -49.89 18.83
CA SER A 13 6.01 -50.85 19.32
C SER A 13 6.95 -50.27 20.38
N ASP A 14 7.02 -48.94 20.51
CA ASP A 14 7.96 -48.26 21.43
C ASP A 14 7.38 -48.04 22.84
N TRP A 15 6.06 -48.19 23.02
CA TRP A 15 5.42 -47.97 24.33
C TRP A 15 5.39 -49.22 25.21
N ILE A 16 5.51 -50.42 24.62
CA ILE A 16 5.45 -51.70 25.35
C ILE A 16 6.77 -52.04 26.06
N VAL A 17 7.90 -51.44 25.65
CA VAL A 17 9.22 -51.74 26.24
C VAL A 17 9.52 -50.89 27.49
N SER A 18 8.89 -49.72 27.65
CA SER A 18 9.16 -48.83 28.79
C SER A 18 8.39 -49.15 30.08
N CYS A 19 7.29 -49.94 30.02
CA CYS A 19 6.50 -50.30 31.20
C CYS A 19 7.06 -51.48 32.02
N ARG A 20 8.21 -52.06 31.66
CA ARG A 20 8.76 -53.28 32.30
C ARG A 20 9.90 -53.02 33.29
N LEU A 21 10.20 -51.77 33.63
CA LEU A 21 11.38 -51.38 34.43
C LEU A 21 11.08 -50.72 35.78
N LEU A 22 9.83 -50.59 36.20
CA LEU A 22 9.49 -50.09 37.54
C LEU A 22 8.74 -51.19 38.30
N GLY A 23 9.43 -51.72 39.32
CA GLY A 23 9.10 -52.95 40.01
C GLY A 23 7.72 -52.95 40.65
N VAL A 24 6.94 -53.96 40.29
CA VAL A 24 5.75 -54.39 41.04
C VAL A 24 6.22 -55.42 42.09
N PRO A 25 6.07 -55.14 43.40
CA PRO A 25 6.34 -56.13 44.43
C PRO A 25 5.26 -57.20 44.42
N ARG A 26 5.68 -58.46 44.31
CA ARG A 26 4.86 -59.64 44.64
C ARG A 26 4.81 -59.79 46.15
N TYR A 27 3.62 -60.01 46.73
CA TYR A 27 3.39 -60.84 47.92
C TYR A 27 1.87 -60.99 48.19
N PRO A 28 1.39 -61.93 49.02
CA PRO A 28 1.41 -63.38 48.84
C PRO A 28 0.00 -64.01 49.02
N ASP A 29 0.02 -65.33 48.93
CA ASP A 29 -0.90 -66.39 49.34
C ASP A 29 -2.09 -66.12 50.31
N SER A 30 -3.14 -66.88 50.05
CA SER A 30 -4.51 -66.77 50.54
C SER A 30 -4.85 -67.82 51.61
N GLN A 31 -4.11 -67.87 52.71
CA GLN A 31 -4.44 -68.73 53.85
C GLN A 31 -4.06 -68.07 55.17
N ASP A 32 -4.98 -67.31 55.76
CA ASP A 32 -5.13 -67.17 57.21
C ASP A 32 -6.54 -66.69 57.51
N LEU A 33 -7.44 -67.67 57.53
CA LEU A 33 -8.82 -67.53 57.98
C LEU A 33 -8.84 -67.90 59.46
N VAL A 34 -8.61 -66.92 60.34
CA VAL A 34 -8.97 -67.04 61.77
C VAL A 34 -9.54 -65.72 62.25
N MET A 35 -10.81 -65.78 62.65
CA MET A 35 -11.56 -64.73 63.31
C MET A 35 -10.80 -64.19 64.52
N SER A 36 -10.56 -62.89 64.54
CA SER A 36 -10.28 -62.16 65.77
C SER A 36 -10.80 -60.73 65.64
N ASN A 37 -11.82 -60.47 66.46
CA ASN A 37 -12.12 -59.19 67.07
C ASN A 37 -12.96 -58.20 66.25
N GLU A 38 -14.25 -58.16 66.63
CA GLU A 38 -15.11 -56.97 66.67
C GLU A 38 -14.31 -55.65 66.66
N GLN A 39 -14.27 -54.96 65.52
CA GLN A 39 -13.96 -53.53 65.50
C GLN A 39 -15.28 -52.79 65.48
N GLU A 40 -15.76 -52.48 66.68
CA GLU A 40 -16.77 -51.47 66.90
C GLU A 40 -16.37 -50.19 66.15
N HIS A 41 -17.09 -49.88 65.08
CA HIS A 41 -17.08 -48.56 64.48
C HIS A 41 -17.82 -47.59 65.41
N ILE A 42 -17.20 -47.25 66.54
CA ILE A 42 -17.49 -46.00 67.23
C ILE A 42 -16.62 -44.95 66.53
N GLU A 43 -17.07 -44.50 65.36
CA GLU A 43 -16.71 -43.15 64.94
C GLU A 43 -17.27 -42.22 66.01
N GLU A 44 -16.40 -41.76 66.91
CA GLU A 44 -16.68 -40.56 67.67
C GLU A 44 -17.09 -39.48 66.66
N HIS A 45 -18.37 -39.10 66.69
CA HIS A 45 -18.91 -37.99 65.92
C HIS A 45 -18.33 -36.67 66.42
N VAL A 46 -17.03 -36.47 66.27
CA VAL A 46 -16.37 -35.18 66.43
C VAL A 46 -16.79 -34.36 65.24
N SER A 47 -17.86 -33.60 65.43
CA SER A 47 -18.30 -32.58 64.49
C SER A 47 -17.07 -31.73 64.12
N PRO A 48 -16.69 -31.63 62.84
CA PRO A 48 -15.46 -30.94 62.42
C PRO A 48 -15.48 -29.42 62.71
N ILE A 49 -16.53 -28.92 63.36
CA ILE A 49 -16.81 -27.53 63.68
C ILE A 49 -16.54 -27.28 65.16
N LYS A 50 -15.32 -26.82 65.49
CA LYS A 50 -14.89 -26.61 66.89
C LYS A 50 -15.17 -25.21 67.42
N THR A 51 -15.61 -24.27 66.58
CA THR A 51 -15.92 -22.90 67.00
C THR A 51 -17.25 -22.41 66.45
N PRO A 52 -18.01 -21.58 67.19
CA PRO A 52 -19.26 -20.98 66.69
C PRO A 52 -19.06 -20.18 65.40
N LYS A 53 -17.89 -19.56 65.23
CA LYS A 53 -17.51 -18.85 63.99
C LYS A 53 -17.36 -19.81 62.81
N GLN A 54 -16.77 -20.99 63.01
CA GLN A 54 -16.65 -22.00 61.96
C GLN A 54 -18.01 -22.57 61.55
N LEU A 55 -18.95 -22.72 62.50
CA LEU A 55 -20.33 -23.13 62.20
C LEU A 55 -21.01 -22.15 61.26
N ILE A 56 -20.95 -20.86 61.61
CA ILE A 56 -21.55 -19.78 60.82
C ILE A 56 -20.92 -19.72 59.43
N THR A 57 -19.59 -19.82 59.32
CA THR A 57 -18.89 -19.80 58.03
C THR A 57 -19.27 -21.00 57.15
N THR A 58 -19.34 -22.21 57.70
CA THR A 58 -19.72 -23.40 56.94
C THR A 58 -21.18 -23.33 56.49
N VAL A 59 -22.09 -22.86 57.33
CA VAL A 59 -23.50 -22.67 56.97
C VAL A 59 -23.64 -21.61 55.87
N VAL A 60 -22.98 -20.45 56.00
CA VAL A 60 -23.04 -19.38 54.98
C VAL A 60 -22.47 -19.87 53.65
N LEU A 61 -21.32 -20.54 53.65
CA LEU A 61 -20.73 -21.10 52.42
C LEU A 61 -21.63 -22.16 51.79
N ALA A 62 -22.32 -22.98 52.59
CA ALA A 62 -23.25 -24.00 52.09
C ALA A 62 -24.45 -23.42 51.34
N PHE A 63 -24.83 -22.16 51.60
CA PHE A 63 -25.89 -21.47 50.84
C PHE A 63 -25.33 -20.58 49.72
N VAL A 64 -24.22 -19.87 49.97
CA VAL A 64 -23.64 -18.93 49.00
C VAL A 64 -23.00 -19.64 47.81
N VAL A 65 -22.28 -20.74 48.03
CA VAL A 65 -21.59 -21.46 46.96
C VAL A 65 -22.57 -22.04 45.94
N PRO A 66 -23.67 -22.73 46.32
CA PRO A 66 -24.67 -23.18 45.36
C PRO A 66 -25.36 -22.02 44.63
N ILE A 67 -25.67 -20.91 45.30
CA ILE A 67 -26.29 -19.74 44.66
C ILE A 67 -25.37 -19.14 43.59
N ILE A 68 -24.07 -18.99 43.89
CA ILE A 68 -23.09 -18.50 42.91
C ILE A 68 -22.94 -19.48 41.74
N ILE A 69 -22.93 -20.79 42.00
CA ILE A 69 -22.87 -21.81 40.95
C ILE A 69 -24.12 -21.74 40.06
N ILE A 70 -25.33 -21.65 40.64
CA ILE A 70 -26.58 -21.50 39.89
C ILE A 70 -26.58 -20.19 39.09
N MET A 71 -26.09 -19.09 39.66
CA MET A 71 -25.97 -17.82 38.96
C MET A 71 -24.97 -17.91 37.79
N LEU A 72 -23.83 -18.56 37.98
CA LEU A 72 -22.85 -18.81 36.91
C LEU A 72 -23.41 -19.73 35.83
N VAL A 73 -24.12 -20.80 36.20
CA VAL A 73 -24.80 -21.68 35.24
C VAL A 73 -25.85 -20.88 34.48
N ASN A 74 -26.64 -20.03 35.14
CA ASN A 74 -27.59 -19.16 34.45
C ASN A 74 -26.89 -18.15 33.53
N VAL A 75 -25.79 -17.54 33.92
CA VAL A 75 -25.00 -16.64 33.05
C VAL A 75 -24.44 -17.38 31.84
N VAL A 76 -23.95 -18.61 32.01
CA VAL A 76 -23.38 -19.43 30.93
C VAL A 76 -24.48 -20.03 30.03
N THR A 77 -25.64 -20.36 30.59
CA THR A 77 -26.75 -20.98 29.83
C THR A 77 -27.74 -19.97 29.23
N SER A 78 -27.80 -18.75 29.78
CA SER A 78 -28.60 -17.61 29.27
C SER A 78 -27.87 -16.81 28.20
N GLY A 79 -26.63 -17.17 27.84
CA GLY A 79 -26.02 -16.72 26.60
C GLY A 79 -26.97 -17.08 25.45
N THR A 80 -27.43 -16.06 24.72
CA THR A 80 -28.33 -16.21 23.58
C THR A 80 -27.81 -17.31 22.66
N LYS A 81 -28.55 -18.42 22.54
CA LYS A 81 -28.30 -19.42 21.50
C LYS A 81 -28.73 -18.84 20.16
N VAL A 82 -27.91 -17.95 19.62
CA VAL A 82 -28.00 -17.50 18.23
C VAL A 82 -27.70 -18.70 17.34
N GLY A 83 -28.74 -19.29 16.77
CA GLY A 83 -28.61 -20.34 15.78
C GLY A 83 -27.97 -19.78 14.51
N ALA A 84 -27.18 -20.60 13.81
CA ALA A 84 -26.53 -20.20 12.57
C ALA A 84 -27.54 -19.54 11.61
N GLY A 85 -27.46 -18.22 11.45
CA GLY A 85 -28.36 -17.42 10.62
C GLY A 85 -29.18 -16.34 11.33
N SER A 86 -29.23 -16.30 12.67
CA SER A 86 -30.00 -15.27 13.40
C SER A 86 -29.48 -13.84 13.17
N ASP A 87 -28.20 -13.71 12.83
CA ASP A 87 -27.58 -12.40 12.60
C ASP A 87 -27.77 -11.92 11.15
N THR A 88 -28.38 -12.74 10.29
CA THR A 88 -28.56 -12.40 8.86
C THR A 88 -29.60 -11.32 8.60
N LEU A 89 -30.46 -11.06 9.57
CA LEU A 89 -31.48 -10.01 9.56
C LEU A 89 -31.16 -8.86 10.51
N GLY A 90 -30.01 -8.90 11.20
CA GLY A 90 -29.54 -7.79 12.01
C GLY A 90 -29.26 -6.57 11.14
N GLU A 91 -29.62 -5.38 11.63
CA GLU A 91 -29.47 -4.12 10.91
C GLU A 91 -28.03 -3.92 10.37
N GLU A 92 -27.04 -4.38 11.13
CA GLU A 92 -25.63 -4.40 10.73
C GLU A 92 -25.34 -5.33 9.53
N ALA A 93 -25.93 -6.53 9.51
CA ALA A 93 -25.76 -7.49 8.42
C ALA A 93 -26.50 -7.05 7.15
N VAL A 94 -27.65 -6.38 7.31
CA VAL A 94 -28.39 -5.75 6.21
C VAL A 94 -27.59 -4.56 5.65
N ALA A 95 -27.05 -3.69 6.50
CA ALA A 95 -26.19 -2.57 6.08
C ALA A 95 -24.95 -3.05 5.32
N LYS A 96 -24.35 -4.17 5.74
CA LYS A 96 -23.20 -4.78 5.07
C LYS A 96 -23.52 -5.36 3.69
N ARG A 97 -24.77 -5.73 3.42
CA ARG A 97 -25.24 -6.25 2.11
C ARG A 97 -25.76 -5.16 1.18
N ILE A 98 -26.25 -4.05 1.75
CA ILE A 98 -26.66 -2.84 1.00
C ILE A 98 -25.43 -1.97 0.67
N ALA A 99 -24.30 -2.21 1.34
CA ALA A 99 -23.04 -1.53 1.03
C ALA A 99 -22.71 -1.65 -0.48
N PRO A 100 -22.43 -0.53 -1.16
CA PRO A 100 -22.24 -0.52 -2.60
C PRO A 100 -21.06 -1.41 -3.00
N VAL A 101 -21.33 -2.40 -3.85
CA VAL A 101 -20.33 -3.37 -4.36
C VAL A 101 -19.38 -2.74 -5.38
N ALA A 102 -19.71 -1.52 -5.82
CA ALA A 102 -18.89 -0.67 -6.67
C ALA A 102 -18.48 0.56 -5.87
N GLY A 103 -17.48 0.39 -5.00
CA GLY A 103 -16.80 1.50 -4.33
C GLY A 103 -15.96 2.27 -5.33
N PHE A 104 -16.58 3.07 -6.19
CA PHE A 104 -15.86 4.12 -6.89
C PHE A 104 -15.94 5.36 -6.00
N GLU A 105 -14.83 5.68 -5.34
CA GLU A 105 -14.64 7.05 -4.86
C GLU A 105 -14.61 7.93 -6.10
N LEU A 106 -15.65 8.75 -6.25
CA LEU A 106 -15.57 9.94 -7.09
C LEU A 106 -14.59 10.89 -6.42
N VAL A 107 -13.31 10.68 -6.70
CA VAL A 107 -12.26 11.63 -6.36
C VAL A 107 -12.57 12.89 -7.15
N ASP A 108 -13.06 13.92 -6.45
CA ASP A 108 -13.23 15.25 -7.01
C ASP A 108 -11.88 15.70 -7.60
N ALA A 109 -11.88 16.08 -8.86
CA ALA A 109 -10.65 16.45 -9.58
C ALA A 109 -9.95 17.68 -8.98
N ASN A 110 -10.63 18.44 -8.13
CA ASN A 110 -10.13 19.63 -7.43
C ASN A 110 -9.98 19.40 -5.92
N ALA A 111 -10.23 18.19 -5.39
CA ALA A 111 -9.93 17.90 -4.00
C ALA A 111 -8.41 17.78 -3.81
N PRO A 112 -7.83 18.43 -2.76
CA PRO A 112 -6.41 18.31 -2.47
C PRO A 112 -6.08 16.82 -2.27
N LYS A 113 -5.21 16.29 -3.13
CA LYS A 113 -4.77 14.90 -3.02
C LYS A 113 -4.00 14.75 -1.74
N VAL A 114 -4.62 14.13 -0.74
CA VAL A 114 -3.92 13.69 0.47
C VAL A 114 -3.03 12.51 0.08
N HIS A 115 -1.82 12.83 -0.35
CA HIS A 115 -0.83 11.82 -0.72
C HIS A 115 -0.43 11.02 0.53
N LYS A 116 -0.27 9.70 0.40
CA LYS A 116 0.18 8.82 1.50
C LYS A 116 1.65 9.05 1.87
N THR A 117 1.94 9.16 3.16
CA THR A 117 3.32 9.30 3.67
C THR A 117 4.22 8.14 3.21
N GLY A 118 5.54 8.35 3.24
CA GLY A 118 6.50 7.31 2.86
C GLY A 118 6.36 6.01 3.66
N GLU A 119 6.08 6.13 4.97
CA GLU A 119 5.82 4.99 5.85
C GLU A 119 4.54 4.25 5.49
N GLN A 120 3.46 4.97 5.19
CA GLN A 120 2.18 4.36 4.79
C GLN A 120 2.33 3.58 3.47
N VAL A 121 3.04 4.15 2.50
CA VAL A 121 3.32 3.48 1.22
C VAL A 121 4.21 2.26 1.43
N PHE A 122 5.27 2.39 2.24
CA PHE A 122 6.15 1.28 2.58
C PHE A 122 5.37 0.13 3.20
N THR A 123 4.56 0.43 4.22
CA THR A 123 3.74 -0.56 4.94
C THR A 123 2.78 -1.28 4.01
N ALA A 124 2.12 -0.54 3.12
CA ALA A 124 1.09 -1.07 2.23
C ALA A 124 1.63 -1.92 1.06
N VAL A 125 2.83 -1.62 0.55
CA VAL A 125 3.30 -2.17 -0.73
C VAL A 125 4.70 -2.78 -0.66
N CYS A 126 5.61 -2.18 0.10
CA CYS A 126 7.03 -2.52 0.03
C CYS A 126 7.47 -3.58 1.07
N THR A 127 6.74 -3.70 2.19
CA THR A 127 7.07 -4.62 3.31
C THR A 127 7.13 -6.08 2.87
N ALA A 128 6.31 -6.49 1.90
CA ALA A 128 6.25 -7.85 1.38
C ALA A 128 7.62 -8.39 0.95
N CYS A 129 8.50 -7.50 0.46
CA CYS A 129 9.84 -7.88 0.02
C CYS A 129 10.95 -7.26 0.87
N HIS A 130 10.86 -5.97 1.20
CA HIS A 130 11.98 -5.25 1.80
C HIS A 130 12.10 -5.42 3.32
N THR A 131 11.11 -5.99 4.01
CA THR A 131 11.25 -6.28 5.45
C THR A 131 12.09 -7.53 5.69
N ALA A 132 11.89 -8.58 4.89
CA ALA A 132 12.63 -9.84 5.02
C ALA A 132 13.79 -9.98 4.01
N GLY A 133 13.87 -9.08 3.02
CA GLY A 133 14.83 -9.15 1.93
C GLY A 133 14.51 -10.26 0.92
N VAL A 134 13.22 -10.46 0.63
CA VAL A 134 12.74 -11.50 -0.29
C VAL A 134 13.35 -11.30 -1.68
N ALA A 135 13.74 -12.40 -2.33
CA ALA A 135 14.37 -12.38 -3.65
C ALA A 135 15.64 -11.51 -3.75
N GLY A 136 16.36 -11.34 -2.63
CA GLY A 136 17.56 -10.51 -2.59
C GLY A 136 17.28 -9.01 -2.53
N ALA A 137 16.04 -8.61 -2.19
CA ALA A 137 15.72 -7.22 -1.92
C ALA A 137 16.57 -6.69 -0.75
N PRO A 138 17.10 -5.46 -0.82
CA PRO A 138 17.82 -4.88 0.30
C PRO A 138 16.86 -4.70 1.49
N LYS A 139 17.26 -5.29 2.63
CA LYS A 139 16.44 -5.27 3.84
C LYS A 139 16.42 -3.86 4.43
N MET A 140 15.23 -3.37 4.70
CA MET A 140 15.02 -2.08 5.35
C MET A 140 15.63 -2.11 6.76
N GLY A 141 16.48 -1.14 7.08
CA GLY A 141 17.28 -1.09 8.32
C GLY A 141 18.66 -1.74 8.23
N ASP A 142 19.01 -2.38 7.10
CA ASP A 142 20.37 -2.90 6.89
C ASP A 142 21.27 -1.83 6.25
N ASN A 143 21.96 -1.07 7.10
CA ASN A 143 22.81 0.03 6.66
C ASN A 143 23.94 -0.43 5.72
N ALA A 144 24.46 -1.65 5.88
CA ALA A 144 25.54 -2.16 5.03
C ALA A 144 25.01 -2.50 3.63
N ALA A 145 23.83 -3.12 3.55
CA ALA A 145 23.16 -3.40 2.28
C ALA A 145 22.72 -2.10 1.57
N TRP A 146 22.34 -1.07 2.31
CA TRP A 146 21.84 0.20 1.75
C TRP A 146 22.92 1.22 1.38
N ALA A 147 24.11 1.16 1.98
CA ALA A 147 25.19 2.10 1.72
C ALA A 147 25.54 2.29 0.22
N PRO A 148 25.60 1.24 -0.63
CA PRO A 148 25.86 1.43 -2.06
C PRO A 148 24.75 2.20 -2.78
N PHE A 149 23.50 2.00 -2.40
CA PHE A 149 22.34 2.67 -3.01
C PHE A 149 22.24 4.12 -2.55
N ILE A 150 22.49 4.38 -1.27
CA ILE A 150 22.56 5.74 -0.73
C ILE A 150 23.71 6.51 -1.40
N LYS A 151 24.87 5.87 -1.62
CA LYS A 151 26.00 6.47 -2.34
C LYS A 151 25.71 6.72 -3.82
N ALA A 152 24.90 5.86 -4.47
CA ALA A 152 24.45 6.08 -5.84
C ALA A 152 23.50 7.29 -5.96
N GLY A 153 22.89 7.70 -4.85
CA GLY A 153 22.08 8.90 -4.76
C GLY A 153 20.58 8.63 -4.85
N TYR A 154 19.80 9.61 -4.41
CA TYR A 154 18.35 9.55 -4.36
C TYR A 154 17.71 9.28 -5.73
N ASP A 155 18.13 9.98 -6.78
CA ASP A 155 17.54 9.85 -8.12
C ASP A 155 17.71 8.45 -8.71
N ALA A 156 18.86 7.80 -8.45
CA ALA A 156 19.11 6.44 -8.89
C ALA A 156 18.18 5.44 -8.20
N MET A 157 17.97 5.60 -6.88
CA MET A 157 17.03 4.77 -6.13
C MET A 157 15.58 5.00 -6.56
N LEU A 158 15.19 6.26 -6.77
CA LEU A 158 13.86 6.63 -7.24
C LEU A 158 13.58 6.04 -8.63
N ASN A 159 14.53 6.13 -9.56
CA ASN A 159 14.38 5.58 -10.90
C ASN A 159 14.11 4.07 -10.86
N VAL A 160 14.88 3.32 -10.04
CA VAL A 160 14.65 1.89 -9.84
C VAL A 160 13.28 1.62 -9.19
N ALA A 161 12.85 2.44 -8.24
CA ALA A 161 11.55 2.28 -7.59
C ALA A 161 10.38 2.57 -8.53
N LEU A 162 10.50 3.54 -9.44
CA LEU A 162 9.46 3.89 -10.40
C LEU A 162 9.36 2.88 -11.56
N HIS A 163 10.49 2.43 -12.09
CA HIS A 163 10.53 1.60 -13.29
C HIS A 163 10.71 0.10 -13.01
N GLY A 164 11.12 -0.25 -11.78
CA GLY A 164 11.50 -1.60 -11.42
C GLY A 164 12.88 -1.99 -11.94
N LYS A 165 13.50 -2.99 -11.30
CA LYS A 165 14.75 -3.60 -11.75
C LYS A 165 14.86 -5.03 -11.23
N GLY A 166 15.14 -5.97 -12.14
CA GLY A 166 15.26 -7.39 -11.78
C GLY A 166 13.95 -7.91 -11.18
N GLY A 167 14.01 -8.43 -9.96
CA GLY A 167 12.82 -8.93 -9.23
C GLY A 167 11.95 -7.85 -8.59
N MET A 168 12.35 -6.57 -8.64
CA MET A 168 11.57 -5.46 -8.10
C MET A 168 10.62 -4.91 -9.16
N PRO A 169 9.28 -4.99 -8.97
CA PRO A 169 8.30 -4.43 -9.91
C PRO A 169 8.26 -2.89 -9.85
N ALA A 170 7.84 -2.27 -10.96
CA ALA A 170 7.58 -0.83 -11.05
C ALA A 170 6.60 -0.37 -9.97
N LYS A 171 6.93 0.72 -9.27
CA LYS A 171 6.16 1.28 -8.14
C LYS A 171 5.83 0.27 -7.04
N GLY A 172 6.71 -0.71 -6.81
CA GLY A 172 6.47 -1.79 -5.86
C GLY A 172 5.30 -2.71 -6.26
N GLY A 173 4.87 -2.68 -7.52
CA GLY A 173 3.75 -3.48 -8.02
C GLY A 173 2.39 -2.81 -7.86
N ASN A 174 2.35 -1.58 -7.35
CA ASN A 174 1.11 -0.80 -7.24
C ASN A 174 1.10 0.37 -8.24
N PRO A 175 0.47 0.21 -9.42
CA PRO A 175 0.42 1.26 -10.43
C PRO A 175 -0.43 2.47 -10.01
N ALA A 176 -1.25 2.36 -8.97
CA ALA A 176 -2.07 3.46 -8.47
C ALA A 176 -1.29 4.47 -7.62
N LEU A 177 -0.05 4.15 -7.21
CA LEU A 177 0.80 5.10 -6.49
C LEU A 177 1.27 6.23 -7.41
N SER A 178 1.17 7.46 -6.91
CA SER A 178 1.81 8.61 -7.53
C SER A 178 3.33 8.54 -7.39
N ASP A 179 4.06 9.15 -8.32
CA ASP A 179 5.52 9.17 -8.30
C ASP A 179 6.03 9.87 -7.03
N TYR A 180 5.27 10.86 -6.53
CA TYR A 180 5.52 11.53 -5.26
C TYR A 180 5.40 10.61 -4.04
N GLU A 181 4.39 9.73 -4.01
CA GLU A 181 4.23 8.73 -2.93
C GLU A 181 5.36 7.70 -2.95
N VAL A 182 5.79 7.27 -4.13
CA VAL A 182 6.96 6.36 -4.29
C VAL A 182 8.24 7.05 -3.84
N ALA A 183 8.43 8.31 -4.23
CA ALA A 183 9.55 9.15 -3.81
C ALA A 183 9.66 9.26 -2.28
N ARG A 184 8.55 9.51 -1.60
CA ARG A 184 8.53 9.53 -0.12
C ARG A 184 8.83 8.17 0.49
N ALA A 185 8.35 7.08 -0.10
CA ALA A 185 8.66 5.72 0.37
C ALA A 185 10.16 5.41 0.27
N VAL A 186 10.80 5.81 -0.83
CA VAL A 186 12.25 5.65 -1.03
C VAL A 186 13.03 6.43 0.02
N VAL A 187 12.67 7.68 0.29
CA VAL A 187 13.30 8.49 1.35
C VAL A 187 13.12 7.85 2.72
N TYR A 188 11.90 7.41 3.05
CA TYR A 188 11.63 6.72 4.31
C TYR A 188 12.53 5.48 4.47
N MET A 189 12.58 4.61 3.47
CA MET A 189 13.40 3.39 3.52
C MET A 189 14.90 3.68 3.61
N ALA A 190 15.39 4.66 2.83
CA ALA A 190 16.79 5.06 2.87
C ALA A 190 17.16 5.62 4.24
N ASN A 191 16.32 6.47 4.82
CA ASN A 191 16.58 7.11 6.12
C ASN A 191 16.56 6.11 7.28
N GLN A 192 15.64 5.15 7.22
CA GLN A 192 15.61 4.04 8.17
C GLN A 192 16.79 3.06 7.97
N SER A 193 17.52 3.14 6.85
CA SER A 193 18.66 2.29 6.52
C SER A 193 20.00 3.05 6.49
N GLY A 194 20.13 4.09 7.33
CA GLY A 194 21.37 4.83 7.54
C GLY A 194 21.59 6.03 6.60
N GLY A 195 20.59 6.38 5.80
CA GLY A 195 20.54 7.62 5.02
C GLY A 195 20.02 8.81 5.82
N SER A 196 20.17 10.01 5.24
CA SER A 196 19.54 11.24 5.74
C SER A 196 19.15 12.11 4.56
N LEU A 197 18.27 11.56 3.72
CA LEU A 197 17.70 12.23 2.56
C LEU A 197 16.57 13.16 3.00
N PRO A 198 16.50 14.38 2.43
CA PRO A 198 15.39 15.28 2.67
C PRO A 198 14.10 14.70 2.10
N GLU A 199 12.97 15.01 2.73
CA GLU A 199 11.68 14.63 2.16
C GLU A 199 11.47 15.37 0.83
N PRO A 200 11.01 14.68 -0.23
CA PRO A 200 10.79 15.31 -1.52
C PRO A 200 9.71 16.39 -1.37
N ALA A 201 9.93 17.53 -2.03
CA ALA A 201 8.91 18.57 -2.08
C ALA A 201 7.64 17.99 -2.68
N ALA A 202 6.50 18.28 -2.04
CA ALA A 202 5.21 17.99 -2.65
C ALA A 202 5.20 18.63 -4.05
N PRO A 203 4.75 17.92 -5.10
CA PRO A 203 4.52 18.56 -6.37
C PRO A 203 3.61 19.76 -6.09
N ALA A 204 4.06 20.95 -6.49
CA ALA A 204 3.23 22.13 -6.40
C ALA A 204 1.91 21.78 -7.07
N GLU A 205 0.81 21.98 -6.33
CA GLU A 205 -0.56 21.90 -6.84
C GLU A 205 -0.57 22.29 -8.32
N GLU A 206 -0.86 21.32 -9.19
CA GLU A 206 -0.91 21.52 -10.63
C GLU A 206 -2.12 22.42 -10.89
N GLY A 207 -1.90 23.73 -10.77
CA GLY A 207 -2.94 24.75 -10.64
C GLY A 207 -2.52 26.03 -9.88
N ALA A 208 -1.45 25.99 -9.08
CA ALA A 208 -0.92 27.20 -8.44
C ALA A 208 0.21 27.81 -9.28
N LYS A 209 -0.14 28.87 -10.03
CA LYS A 209 0.79 29.82 -10.64
C LYS A 209 1.94 30.13 -9.66
N PRO A 210 3.23 30.06 -10.06
CA PRO A 210 4.33 30.42 -9.17
C PRO A 210 4.16 31.87 -8.70
N ALA A 211 3.90 32.03 -7.39
CA ALA A 211 4.21 33.26 -6.71
C ALA A 211 5.74 33.32 -6.62
N GLU A 212 6.26 34.30 -7.34
CA GLU A 212 7.63 34.78 -7.30
C GLU A 212 8.18 34.84 -5.87
N ALA A 213 9.44 34.42 -5.72
CA ALA A 213 10.16 34.37 -4.47
C ALA A 213 10.15 35.74 -3.77
N ALA A 214 9.65 35.78 -2.53
CA ALA A 214 9.90 36.89 -1.63
C ALA A 214 11.21 36.65 -0.85
N ALA A 215 12.26 37.38 -1.22
CA ALA A 215 13.30 37.80 -0.28
C ALA A 215 12.77 39.01 0.56
N PRO A 216 13.30 39.27 1.77
CA PRO A 216 12.53 39.92 2.82
C PRO A 216 12.53 41.45 2.82
N ALA A 217 11.35 41.99 3.12
CA ALA A 217 11.00 43.17 3.92
C ALA A 217 11.80 44.48 3.77
N ALA A 218 11.13 45.50 3.22
CA ALA A 218 11.25 46.89 3.70
C ALA A 218 9.92 47.66 3.56
N ALA A 219 9.41 48.11 4.72
CA ALA A 219 8.56 49.26 5.04
C ALA A 219 7.24 49.58 4.26
N ALA A 220 6.17 49.63 5.06
CA ALA A 220 4.80 50.05 4.81
C ALA A 220 4.57 51.48 4.25
N ALA A 221 3.46 51.69 3.52
CA ALA A 221 2.27 52.51 3.87
C ALA A 221 1.22 52.47 2.70
N PRO A 222 -0.06 52.92 2.83
CA PRO A 222 -1.23 52.10 2.47
C PRO A 222 -2.08 52.55 1.24
N ALA A 223 -2.96 51.61 0.87
CA ALA A 223 -4.13 51.56 -0.05
C ALA A 223 -4.77 52.86 -0.59
N PRO A 224 -5.51 52.74 -1.72
CA PRO A 224 -6.95 52.53 -1.55
C PRO A 224 -7.57 51.44 -2.46
N ALA A 225 -8.63 50.84 -1.95
CA ALA A 225 -9.65 50.09 -2.68
C ALA A 225 -10.95 50.94 -2.71
N PRO A 226 -12.08 50.49 -3.29
CA PRO A 226 -12.32 49.66 -4.48
C PRO A 226 -13.40 50.29 -5.40
N ALA A 227 -13.58 49.77 -6.62
CA ALA A 227 -14.90 49.73 -7.26
C ALA A 227 -14.97 48.63 -8.33
N ALA A 228 -15.83 47.64 -8.09
CA ALA A 228 -16.47 46.79 -9.10
C ALA A 228 -17.95 47.26 -9.21
N PRO A 229 -18.85 46.70 -10.05
CA PRO A 229 -18.73 45.58 -11.00
C PRO A 229 -19.53 45.77 -12.33
N ALA A 230 -19.73 44.66 -13.05
CA ALA A 230 -20.80 44.35 -14.02
C ALA A 230 -20.54 44.77 -15.49
N ALA A 231 -20.89 44.02 -16.53
CA ALA A 231 -21.46 42.68 -16.71
C ALA A 231 -21.49 42.36 -18.23
N ALA A 232 -21.52 41.05 -18.54
CA ALA A 232 -22.24 40.38 -19.63
C ALA A 232 -22.07 40.79 -21.12
N ALA A 233 -21.92 39.73 -21.93
CA ALA A 233 -21.80 39.64 -23.38
C ALA A 233 -23.02 40.14 -24.17
N PRO A 234 -22.92 40.26 -25.52
CA PRO A 234 -23.42 39.14 -26.35
C PRO A 234 -22.63 38.88 -27.66
N ALA A 235 -22.82 37.67 -28.21
CA ALA A 235 -22.62 37.28 -29.62
C ALA A 235 -24.00 37.32 -30.35
N PRO A 236 -24.17 37.21 -31.70
CA PRO A 236 -23.33 36.49 -32.67
C PRO A 236 -23.23 37.01 -34.16
N ALA A 237 -22.27 36.42 -34.88
CA ALA A 237 -22.15 36.05 -36.33
C ALA A 237 -22.78 36.86 -37.50
N ALA A 238 -21.98 37.20 -38.54
CA ALA A 238 -21.87 36.45 -39.83
C ALA A 238 -21.08 37.19 -40.98
N ALA A 239 -20.13 36.47 -41.59
CA ALA A 239 -19.63 36.41 -43.00
C ALA A 239 -19.15 37.64 -43.84
N ALA A 240 -17.88 37.62 -44.32
CA ALA A 240 -17.48 37.32 -45.74
C ALA A 240 -16.03 37.75 -46.16
N ALA A 241 -15.27 36.79 -46.77
CA ALA A 241 -14.17 36.83 -47.79
C ALA A 241 -12.88 37.71 -47.64
N ALA A 242 -11.68 37.11 -47.41
CA ALA A 242 -10.56 36.72 -48.35
C ALA A 242 -9.45 37.81 -48.49
N ALA A 243 -8.11 37.63 -48.44
CA ALA A 243 -7.10 36.55 -48.32
C ALA A 243 -5.71 37.17 -47.93
N PRO A 244 -4.57 36.45 -48.01
CA PRO A 244 -3.93 35.61 -47.01
C PRO A 244 -2.92 36.37 -46.10
N ALA A 245 -2.93 36.08 -44.80
CA ALA A 245 -1.82 36.41 -43.90
C ALA A 245 -1.27 35.12 -43.31
N ALA A 246 0.07 35.07 -43.21
CA ALA A 246 0.91 33.95 -42.80
C ALA A 246 0.36 33.14 -41.61
N PRO A 247 0.71 31.84 -41.47
CA PRO A 247 0.34 31.08 -40.29
C PRO A 247 0.86 31.84 -39.07
N ALA A 248 -0.06 32.41 -38.29
CA ALA A 248 0.25 32.88 -36.96
C ALA A 248 0.83 31.67 -36.23
N GLU A 249 2.06 31.80 -35.74
CA GLU A 249 2.62 30.85 -34.81
C GLU A 249 1.69 30.82 -33.60
N GLN A 250 0.82 29.81 -33.57
CA GLN A 250 0.21 29.36 -32.33
C GLN A 250 1.36 28.88 -31.46
N GLN A 251 1.94 29.81 -30.71
CA GLN A 251 2.67 29.52 -29.49
C GLN A 251 1.63 28.97 -28.50
N ALA A 252 1.24 27.72 -28.72
CA ALA A 252 0.42 26.98 -27.78
C ALA A 252 1.27 26.80 -26.52
N ALA A 253 0.72 27.24 -25.38
CA ALA A 253 1.26 26.96 -24.07
C ALA A 253 1.66 25.47 -24.02
N VAL A 254 2.89 25.20 -23.62
CA VAL A 254 3.42 23.85 -23.49
C VAL A 254 2.42 23.03 -22.69
N ASN A 255 1.81 22.03 -23.33
CA ASN A 255 0.92 21.12 -22.62
C ASN A 255 1.79 20.28 -21.66
N PRO A 256 1.60 20.37 -20.33
CA PRO A 256 2.43 19.65 -19.36
C PRO A 256 2.39 18.13 -19.56
N ALA A 257 1.34 17.59 -20.19
CA ALA A 257 1.26 16.19 -20.58
C ALA A 257 2.37 15.76 -21.56
N GLY A 258 2.78 16.66 -22.46
CA GLY A 258 3.82 16.39 -23.45
C GLY A 258 5.20 16.23 -22.84
N GLU A 259 5.55 17.10 -21.89
CA GLU A 259 6.81 16.99 -21.14
C GLU A 259 6.86 15.70 -20.32
N LYS A 260 5.75 15.36 -19.66
CA LYS A 260 5.64 14.12 -18.88
C LYS A 260 5.85 12.89 -19.74
N LEU A 261 5.20 12.80 -20.90
CA LEU A 261 5.36 11.67 -21.80
C LEU A 261 6.78 11.60 -22.39
N TYR A 262 7.36 12.75 -22.72
CA TYR A 262 8.76 12.81 -23.14
C TYR A 262 9.69 12.21 -22.08
N LYS A 263 9.59 12.68 -20.83
CA LYS A 263 10.42 12.19 -19.72
C LYS A 263 10.20 10.71 -19.43
N ALA A 264 8.97 10.24 -19.55
CA ALA A 264 8.61 8.85 -19.26
C ALA A 264 9.08 7.86 -20.33
N THR A 265 9.14 8.25 -21.60
CA THR A 265 9.37 7.29 -22.70
C THR A 265 10.33 7.80 -23.77
N CYS A 266 10.11 9.00 -24.30
CA CYS A 266 10.88 9.49 -25.45
C CYS A 266 12.34 9.83 -25.08
N PHE A 267 12.60 10.26 -23.85
CA PHE A 267 13.90 10.63 -23.32
C PHE A 267 14.92 9.48 -23.44
N ALA A 268 14.49 8.23 -23.29
CA ALA A 268 15.36 7.06 -23.33
C ALA A 268 16.25 6.99 -24.60
N CYS A 269 15.73 7.49 -25.73
CA CYS A 269 16.49 7.57 -26.97
C CYS A 269 16.82 9.01 -27.37
N HIS A 270 15.90 9.96 -27.19
CA HIS A 270 16.07 11.33 -27.68
C HIS A 270 16.90 12.22 -26.75
N ALA A 271 17.24 11.81 -25.54
CA ALA A 271 18.12 12.60 -24.67
C ALA A 271 19.57 12.66 -25.16
N THR A 272 20.08 11.52 -25.63
CA THR A 272 21.48 11.35 -26.05
C THR A 272 21.61 11.05 -27.53
N GLY A 273 20.49 10.84 -28.24
CA GLY A 273 20.47 10.51 -29.66
C GLY A 273 20.77 9.04 -29.94
N VAL A 274 20.28 8.14 -29.08
CA VAL A 274 20.45 6.69 -29.24
C VAL A 274 19.94 6.25 -30.61
N ALA A 275 20.69 5.40 -31.30
CA ALA A 275 20.35 4.90 -32.63
C ALA A 275 20.10 6.00 -33.68
N ASN A 276 20.82 7.11 -33.58
CA ASN A 276 20.68 8.30 -34.44
C ASN A 276 19.33 9.03 -34.27
N ALA A 277 18.70 8.92 -33.09
CA ALA A 277 17.54 9.74 -32.77
C ALA A 277 17.95 11.24 -32.72
N PRO A 278 17.11 12.16 -33.23
CA PRO A 278 17.36 13.59 -33.10
C PRO A 278 17.37 13.98 -31.62
N LYS A 279 18.49 14.57 -31.18
CA LYS A 279 18.73 14.88 -29.78
C LYS A 279 17.85 16.03 -29.32
N PHE A 280 17.21 15.89 -28.17
CA PHE A 280 16.38 16.92 -27.57
C PHE A 280 17.17 18.20 -27.34
N GLY A 281 16.62 19.33 -27.77
CA GLY A 281 17.27 20.65 -27.71
C GLY A 281 18.32 20.93 -28.80
N ASP A 282 18.60 19.97 -29.69
CA ASP A 282 19.54 20.19 -30.79
C ASP A 282 18.86 20.85 -31.99
N LYS A 283 18.97 22.17 -32.08
CA LYS A 283 18.35 22.97 -33.14
C LYS A 283 18.75 22.53 -34.55
N ALA A 284 20.02 22.15 -34.74
CA ALA A 284 20.53 21.75 -36.06
C ALA A 284 19.97 20.39 -36.48
N ALA A 285 19.86 19.45 -35.53
CA ALA A 285 19.25 18.16 -35.80
C ALA A 285 17.74 18.26 -36.04
N TRP A 286 17.04 19.19 -35.38
CA TRP A 286 15.57 19.31 -35.46
C TRP A 286 15.06 20.17 -36.62
N ALA A 287 15.85 21.12 -37.12
CA ALA A 287 15.48 22.00 -38.23
C ALA A 287 14.82 21.30 -39.44
N PRO A 288 15.37 20.20 -40.00
CA PRO A 288 14.74 19.53 -41.16
C PRO A 288 13.41 18.85 -40.81
N TYR A 289 13.19 18.44 -39.56
CA TYR A 289 11.94 17.81 -39.13
C TYR A 289 10.86 18.87 -38.84
N ILE A 290 11.23 19.99 -38.23
CA ILE A 290 10.32 21.11 -37.98
C ILE A 290 9.75 21.64 -39.32
N GLN A 291 10.55 21.65 -40.40
CA GLN A 291 10.09 22.03 -41.73
C GLN A 291 9.02 21.09 -42.32
N THR A 292 8.96 19.84 -41.88
CA THR A 292 7.92 18.90 -42.35
C THR A 292 6.55 19.15 -41.72
N GLY A 293 6.50 19.91 -40.62
CA GLY A 293 5.29 20.21 -39.87
C GLY A 293 4.90 19.13 -38.84
N MET A 294 4.01 19.52 -37.92
CA MET A 294 3.61 18.69 -36.78
C MET A 294 2.92 17.38 -37.17
N ASP A 295 2.05 17.41 -38.19
CA ASP A 295 1.29 16.22 -38.61
C ASP A 295 2.19 15.15 -39.24
N ALA A 296 3.22 15.56 -39.99
CA ALA A 296 4.20 14.64 -40.56
C ALA A 296 5.03 13.97 -39.47
N MET A 297 5.47 14.73 -38.47
CA MET A 297 6.19 14.19 -37.32
C MET A 297 5.32 13.26 -36.47
N LEU A 298 4.05 13.62 -36.24
CA LEU A 298 3.08 12.79 -35.54
C LEU A 298 2.85 11.46 -36.25
N LYS A 299 2.67 11.48 -37.58
CA LYS A 299 2.50 10.26 -38.37
C LYS A 299 3.70 9.32 -38.23
N VAL A 300 4.92 9.85 -38.30
CA VAL A 300 6.15 9.08 -38.10
C VAL A 300 6.22 8.52 -36.67
N ALA A 301 5.89 9.32 -35.66
CA ALA A 301 5.90 8.87 -34.27
C ALA A 301 4.86 7.77 -34.00
N MET A 302 3.67 7.87 -34.59
CA MET A 302 2.61 6.88 -34.44
C MET A 302 2.94 5.55 -35.14
N GLN A 303 3.52 5.62 -36.34
CA GLN A 303 3.87 4.43 -37.14
C GLN A 303 5.21 3.81 -36.73
N GLY A 304 6.09 4.59 -36.10
CA GLY A 304 7.49 4.23 -35.90
C GLY A 304 8.31 4.36 -37.19
N LYS A 305 9.62 4.54 -37.06
CA LYS A 305 10.54 4.61 -38.20
C LYS A 305 11.94 4.15 -37.81
N GLY A 306 12.45 3.13 -38.51
CA GLY A 306 13.77 2.57 -38.22
C GLY A 306 13.83 2.01 -36.79
N ALA A 307 14.74 2.55 -35.97
CA ALA A 307 14.89 2.18 -34.57
C ALA A 307 13.83 2.79 -33.64
N MET A 308 13.02 3.74 -34.11
CA MET A 308 11.94 4.34 -33.33
C MET A 308 10.70 3.43 -33.37
N PRO A 309 10.28 2.84 -32.24
CA PRO A 309 9.09 1.99 -32.19
C PRO A 309 7.79 2.80 -32.41
N PRO A 310 6.68 2.15 -32.82
CA PRO A 310 5.37 2.79 -32.92
C PRO A 310 4.98 3.49 -31.61
N LYS A 311 4.34 4.67 -31.74
CA LYS A 311 4.03 5.58 -30.63
C LYS A 311 5.24 5.96 -29.77
N GLY A 312 6.46 5.93 -30.33
CA GLY A 312 7.69 6.18 -29.58
C GLY A 312 7.93 5.21 -28.42
N GLY A 313 7.28 4.04 -28.41
CA GLY A 313 7.36 3.05 -27.33
C GLY A 313 6.30 3.22 -26.24
N ALA A 314 5.50 4.28 -26.30
CA ALA A 314 4.40 4.52 -25.38
C ALA A 314 3.13 3.81 -25.88
N ALA A 315 3.06 2.49 -25.69
CA ALA A 315 1.97 1.65 -26.22
C ALA A 315 0.56 2.14 -25.82
N THR A 316 0.43 2.69 -24.62
CA THR A 316 -0.84 3.17 -24.04
C THR A 316 -1.12 4.65 -24.28
N ALA A 317 -0.19 5.41 -24.86
CA ALA A 317 -0.40 6.83 -25.11
C ALA A 317 -1.44 7.04 -26.23
N SER A 318 -2.28 8.06 -26.04
CA SER A 318 -3.20 8.54 -27.06
C SER A 318 -2.44 9.31 -28.14
N GLU A 319 -3.04 9.50 -29.31
CA GLU A 319 -2.44 10.32 -30.37
C GLU A 319 -2.21 11.76 -29.91
N ASP A 320 -3.12 12.30 -29.08
CA ASP A 320 -3.00 13.64 -28.53
C ASP A 320 -1.84 13.77 -27.54
N ASP A 321 -1.58 12.75 -26.72
CA ASP A 321 -0.42 12.74 -25.82
C ASP A 321 0.90 12.70 -26.63
N ILE A 322 0.92 11.92 -27.72
CA ILE A 322 2.07 11.84 -28.62
C ILE A 322 2.29 13.18 -29.34
N ARG A 323 1.21 13.83 -29.81
CA ARG A 323 1.27 15.17 -30.41
C ARG A 323 1.86 16.18 -29.41
N ALA A 324 1.36 16.20 -28.17
CA ALA A 324 1.86 17.08 -27.11
C ALA A 324 3.35 16.83 -26.79
N ALA A 325 3.80 15.57 -26.80
CA ALA A 325 5.21 15.24 -26.59
C ALA A 325 6.10 15.72 -27.73
N ILE A 326 5.66 15.59 -28.99
CA ILE A 326 6.39 16.11 -30.15
C ILE A 326 6.47 17.64 -30.08
N GLU A 327 5.38 18.31 -29.71
CA GLU A 327 5.37 19.78 -29.53
C GLU A 327 6.38 20.22 -28.46
N TYR A 328 6.45 19.51 -27.33
CA TYR A 328 7.44 19.76 -26.29
C TYR A 328 8.89 19.65 -26.83
N MET A 329 9.18 18.60 -27.61
CA MET A 329 10.51 18.39 -28.19
C MET A 329 10.86 19.43 -29.26
N VAL A 330 9.90 19.79 -30.11
CA VAL A 330 10.04 20.82 -31.13
C VAL A 330 10.27 22.19 -30.48
N ASN A 331 9.50 22.53 -29.44
CA ASN A 331 9.64 23.80 -28.73
C ASN A 331 11.00 23.93 -28.03
N ALA A 332 11.57 22.83 -27.53
CA ALA A 332 12.92 22.83 -26.98
C ALA A 332 14.02 23.02 -28.04
N ALA A 333 13.71 22.77 -29.32
CA ALA A 333 14.65 22.81 -30.43
C ALA A 333 14.44 23.98 -31.42
N LYS A 334 13.51 24.89 -31.11
CA LYS A 334 13.37 26.20 -31.77
C LYS A 334 14.42 27.17 -31.26
#